data_AF-A0A961PLP8-F1
#
_entry.id   AF-A0A961PLP8-F1
#
_cell.length_a   1.000
_cell.length_b   1.000
_cell.length_c   1.000
_cell.angle_alpha   90.00
_cell.angle_beta   90.00
_cell.angle_gamma   90.00
#
_symmetry.space_group_name_H-M   'P 1'
#
loop_
_entity.id
_entity.type
_entity.pdbx_description
1 polymer ?
#
loop_
_entity_poly.entity_id
_entity_poly.type
_entity_poly.pdbx_seq_one_letter_code
_entity_poly.pdbx_strand_id
1 'polypeptide(L)'
;MKPLFVLALFLSVAPALADGGVTVPLPRIPPLSTGEQEHLLMQLVTANVVGENCAGYSLTPEEFALVTGSADLVARSLGLWDSDAYDDRFYRPAFAMLDKPQTCDREGPRIRPLINRLIAWGGSLTPQP
;
A
#
# COMPACT_ATOMS: atom_id res chain seq x y z
N MET A 1 29.92 59.06 -0.12
CA MET A 1 28.65 58.43 0.33
C MET A 1 28.38 57.26 -0.62
N LYS A 2 28.33 56.03 -0.11
CA LYS A 2 28.23 54.80 -0.93
C LYS A 2 26.98 54.06 -0.43
N PRO A 3 25.95 53.81 -1.26
CA PRO A 3 24.76 53.13 -0.77
C PRO A 3 25.03 51.62 -0.68
N LEU A 4 24.71 51.07 0.49
CA LEU A 4 24.74 49.65 0.79
C LEU A 4 23.47 49.02 0.18
N PHE A 5 23.61 48.21 -0.86
CA PHE A 5 22.51 47.42 -1.41
C PHE A 5 22.38 46.14 -0.56
N VAL A 6 21.41 46.12 0.35
CA VAL A 6 21.03 44.90 1.09
C VAL A 6 20.06 44.12 0.22
N LEU A 7 20.54 43.04 -0.41
CA LEU A 7 19.70 42.09 -1.13
C LEU A 7 19.11 41.10 -0.12
N ALA A 8 17.90 41.37 0.36
CA ALA A 8 17.13 40.43 1.18
C ALA A 8 16.56 39.32 0.28
N LEU A 9 17.22 38.16 0.28
CA LEU A 9 16.74 36.94 -0.37
C LEU A 9 15.64 36.31 0.49
N PHE A 10 14.37 36.63 0.19
CA PHE A 10 13.23 35.92 0.77
C PHE A 10 13.17 34.51 0.16
N LEU A 11 13.77 33.53 0.84
CA LEU A 11 13.52 32.11 0.59
C LEU A 11 12.10 31.81 1.06
N SER A 12 11.13 31.92 0.16
CA SER A 12 9.80 31.35 0.34
C SER A 12 9.93 29.83 0.38
N VAL A 13 9.96 29.26 1.58
CA VAL A 13 9.81 27.83 1.82
C VAL A 13 8.36 27.48 1.46
N ALA A 14 8.12 27.08 0.22
CA ALA A 14 6.88 26.39 -0.09
C ALA A 14 6.88 25.06 0.68
N PRO A 15 5.81 24.71 1.40
CA PRO A 15 5.68 23.36 1.91
C PRO A 15 5.63 22.43 0.70
N ALA A 16 6.72 21.70 0.45
CA ALA A 16 6.66 20.56 -0.44
C ALA A 16 5.71 19.56 0.22
N LEU A 17 4.50 19.42 -0.34
CA LEU A 17 3.60 18.33 -0.01
C LEU A 17 4.31 17.03 -0.43
N ALA A 18 5.01 16.42 0.52
CA ALA A 18 5.71 15.15 0.31
C ALA A 18 4.74 13.96 0.19
N ASP A 19 3.45 14.15 0.50
CA ASP A 19 2.39 13.15 0.35
C ASP A 19 1.77 13.16 -1.06
N GLY A 20 2.59 13.20 -2.11
CA GLY A 20 2.15 13.12 -3.51
C GLY A 20 1.57 11.76 -3.94
N GLY A 21 1.16 10.92 -2.98
CA GLY A 21 0.57 9.61 -3.24
C GLY A 21 -0.86 9.73 -3.75
N VAL A 22 -1.24 8.85 -4.67
CA VAL A 22 -2.64 8.71 -5.11
C VAL A 22 -3.45 8.19 -3.92
N THR A 23 -4.51 8.90 -3.53
CA THR A 23 -5.48 8.40 -2.54
C THR A 23 -6.71 7.87 -3.26
N VAL A 24 -7.32 6.83 -2.71
CA VAL A 24 -8.54 6.22 -3.24
C VAL A 24 -9.49 5.83 -2.11
N PRO A 25 -10.80 5.75 -2.37
CA PRO A 25 -11.75 5.21 -1.40
C PRO A 25 -11.36 3.79 -1.00
N LEU A 26 -11.15 3.57 0.29
CA LEU A 26 -10.84 2.26 0.86
C LEU A 26 -12.12 1.44 1.13
N PRO A 27 -12.04 0.10 1.07
CA PRO A 27 -13.18 -0.75 1.32
C PRO A 27 -13.65 -0.71 2.77
N ARG A 28 -14.94 -1.00 2.96
CA ARG A 28 -15.47 -1.40 4.26
C ARG A 28 -15.31 -2.91 4.39
N ILE A 29 -14.21 -3.33 5.00
CA ILE A 29 -13.95 -4.76 5.26
C ILE A 29 -15.11 -5.33 6.10
N PRO A 30 -15.75 -6.43 5.66
CA PRO A 30 -16.82 -7.04 6.43
C PRO A 30 -16.30 -7.54 7.78
N PRO A 31 -17.17 -7.82 8.76
CA PRO A 31 -16.77 -8.50 9.99
C PRO A 31 -16.14 -9.86 9.63
N LEU A 32 -14.88 -10.05 10.02
CA LEU A 32 -14.10 -11.26 9.78
C LEU A 32 -13.57 -11.77 11.13
N SER A 33 -13.47 -13.08 11.30
CA SER A 33 -12.73 -13.67 12.41
C SER A 33 -11.25 -13.28 12.35
N THR A 34 -10.52 -13.40 13.46
CA THR A 34 -9.08 -13.08 13.51
C THR A 34 -8.29 -13.84 12.44
N GLY A 35 -8.54 -15.14 12.26
CA GLY A 35 -7.85 -15.93 11.24
C GLY A 35 -8.19 -15.50 9.81
N GLU A 36 -9.43 -15.08 9.54
CA GLU A 36 -9.81 -14.53 8.24
C GLU A 36 -9.17 -13.16 7.97
N GLN A 37 -9.02 -12.32 9.00
CA GLN A 37 -8.29 -11.06 8.90
C GLN A 37 -6.81 -11.29 8.63
N GLU A 38 -6.16 -12.22 9.33
CA GLU A 38 -4.76 -12.56 9.09
C GLU A 38 -4.54 -13.12 7.68
N HIS A 39 -5.45 -13.97 7.21
CA HIS A 39 -5.39 -14.49 5.84
C HIS A 39 -5.58 -13.37 4.80
N LEU A 40 -6.54 -12.47 5.00
CA LEU A 40 -6.73 -11.31 4.13
C LEU A 40 -5.50 -10.40 4.13
N LEU A 41 -4.91 -10.13 5.30
CA LEU A 41 -3.71 -9.32 5.43
C LEU A 41 -2.53 -9.94 4.67
N MET A 42 -2.33 -11.26 4.80
CA MET A 42 -1.30 -11.97 4.05
C MET A 42 -1.54 -11.88 2.53
N GLN A 43 -2.80 -11.96 2.06
CA GLN A 43 -3.14 -11.78 0.65
C GLN A 43 -2.78 -10.38 0.15
N LEU A 44 -3.07 -9.34 0.94
CA LEU A 44 -2.79 -7.94 0.60
C LEU A 44 -1.29 -7.66 0.55
N VAL A 45 -0.54 -8.11 1.57
CA VAL A 45 0.92 -7.95 1.61
C VAL A 45 1.60 -8.75 0.48
N THR A 46 1.13 -9.96 0.21
CA THR A 46 1.61 -10.75 -0.94
C THR A 46 1.34 -10.03 -2.26
N ALA A 47 0.15 -9.45 -2.45
CA ALA A 47 -0.18 -8.72 -3.66
C ALA A 47 0.70 -7.47 -3.83
N ASN A 48 1.03 -6.76 -2.74
CA ASN A 48 1.99 -5.66 -2.77
C ASN A 48 3.37 -6.14 -3.24
N VAL A 49 3.95 -7.11 -2.54
CA VAL A 49 5.28 -7.65 -2.84
C VAL A 49 5.37 -8.21 -4.26
N VAL A 50 4.38 -8.99 -4.69
CA VAL A 50 4.33 -9.54 -6.05
C VAL A 50 4.15 -8.44 -7.09
N GLY A 51 3.29 -7.44 -6.83
CA GLY A 51 3.08 -6.32 -7.74
C GLY A 51 4.35 -5.49 -7.96
N GLU A 52 5.16 -5.33 -6.93
CA GLU A 52 6.43 -4.58 -7.03
C GLU A 52 7.57 -5.38 -7.69
N ASN A 53 7.51 -6.72 -7.66
CA ASN A 53 8.67 -7.55 -8.02
C ASN A 53 8.44 -8.51 -9.21
N CYS A 54 7.20 -8.76 -9.62
CA CYS A 54 6.88 -9.70 -10.70
C CYS A 54 6.40 -8.98 -11.97
N ALA A 55 7.14 -9.16 -13.07
CA ALA A 55 6.79 -8.61 -14.37
C ALA A 55 5.41 -9.11 -14.83
N GLY A 56 4.60 -8.22 -15.40
CA GLY A 56 3.24 -8.53 -15.87
C GLY A 56 2.16 -8.48 -14.80
N TYR A 57 2.52 -8.28 -13.53
CA TYR A 57 1.59 -8.20 -12.39
C TYR A 57 1.67 -6.88 -11.62
N SER A 58 2.34 -5.88 -12.18
CA SER A 58 2.49 -4.56 -11.55
C SER A 58 1.15 -3.88 -11.30
N LEU A 59 1.03 -3.29 -10.11
CA LEU A 59 -0.11 -2.50 -9.68
C LEU A 59 -0.04 -1.11 -10.31
N THR A 60 -1.17 -0.55 -10.73
CA THR A 60 -1.24 0.91 -10.97
C THR A 60 -1.11 1.67 -9.65
N PRO A 61 -0.83 2.99 -9.67
CA PRO A 61 -0.79 3.79 -8.44
C PRO A 61 -2.08 3.68 -7.60
N GLU A 62 -3.24 3.66 -8.25
CA GLU A 62 -4.56 3.53 -7.61
C GLU A 62 -4.75 2.13 -7.01
N GLU A 63 -4.29 1.09 -7.71
CA GLU A 63 -4.36 -0.29 -7.21
C GLU A 63 -3.42 -0.51 -6.03
N PHE A 64 -2.20 0.06 -6.10
CA PHE A 64 -1.25 0.08 -5.00
C PHE A 64 -1.85 0.78 -3.77
N ALA A 65 -2.44 1.97 -3.96
CA ALA A 65 -3.09 2.71 -2.89
C ALA A 65 -4.26 1.91 -2.26
N LEU A 66 -5.08 1.26 -3.09
CA LEU A 66 -6.18 0.43 -2.62
C LEU A 66 -5.68 -0.78 -1.82
N VAL A 67 -4.67 -1.50 -2.32
CA VAL A 67 -4.11 -2.71 -1.69
C VAL A 67 -3.43 -2.36 -0.37
N THR A 68 -2.53 -1.39 -0.37
CA THR A 68 -1.76 -1.01 0.83
C THR A 68 -2.63 -0.34 1.88
N GLY A 69 -3.52 0.58 1.49
CA GLY A 69 -4.48 1.17 2.42
C GLY A 69 -5.46 0.15 3.01
N SER A 70 -5.87 -0.86 2.24
CA SER A 70 -6.67 -1.97 2.78
C SER A 70 -5.86 -2.84 3.75
N ALA A 71 -4.58 -3.06 3.50
CA ALA A 71 -3.70 -3.80 4.41
C ALA A 71 -3.60 -3.06 5.75
N ASP A 72 -3.47 -1.74 5.73
CA ASP A 72 -3.45 -0.90 6.93
C ASP A 72 -4.75 -0.99 7.73
N LEU A 73 -5.91 -1.01 7.07
CA LEU A 73 -7.20 -1.20 7.76
C LEU A 73 -7.25 -2.54 8.51
N VAL A 74 -6.80 -3.62 7.88
CA VAL A 74 -6.82 -4.97 8.47
C VAL A 74 -5.74 -5.12 9.56
N ALA A 75 -4.55 -4.54 9.36
CA ALA A 75 -3.49 -4.54 10.36
C ALA A 75 -3.94 -3.82 11.64
N ARG A 76 -4.61 -2.67 11.50
CA ARG A 76 -5.18 -1.92 12.64
C ARG A 76 -6.28 -2.71 13.35
N SER A 77 -7.15 -3.42 12.62
CA SER A 77 -8.20 -4.24 13.26
C SER A 77 -7.65 -5.44 14.02
N LEU A 78 -6.49 -5.95 13.61
CA LEU A 78 -5.73 -6.99 14.31
C LEU A 78 -4.89 -6.45 15.49
N GLY A 79 -4.84 -5.12 15.69
CA GLY A 79 -4.02 -4.50 16.73
C GLY A 79 -2.52 -4.55 16.44
N LEU A 80 -2.12 -4.66 15.17
CA LEU A 80 -0.72 -4.63 14.73
C LEU A 80 -0.22 -3.18 14.66
N TRP A 81 0.02 -2.59 15.83
CA TRP A 81 0.59 -1.25 15.97
C TRP A 81 2.12 -1.24 15.93
N ASP A 82 2.71 -2.39 16.23
CA ASP A 82 4.14 -2.61 16.19
C ASP A 82 4.59 -2.97 14.77
N SER A 83 5.50 -2.17 14.21
CA SER A 83 6.05 -2.39 12.88
C SER A 83 6.82 -3.70 12.79
N ASP A 84 7.50 -4.11 13.86
CA ASP A 84 8.33 -5.30 13.87
C ASP A 84 7.44 -6.55 13.81
N ALA A 85 6.38 -6.60 14.62
CA ALA A 85 5.40 -7.68 14.55
C ALA A 85 4.69 -7.76 13.19
N TYR A 86 4.42 -6.63 12.52
CA TYR A 86 3.81 -6.64 11.18
C TYR A 86 4.81 -7.15 10.14
N ASP A 87 6.06 -6.69 10.18
CA ASP A 87 7.11 -7.15 9.26
C ASP A 87 7.38 -8.65 9.43
N ASP A 88 7.64 -9.08 10.66
CA ASP A 88 7.97 -10.47 11.03
C ASP A 88 6.91 -11.46 10.55
N ARG A 89 5.64 -11.09 10.73
CA ARG A 89 4.51 -12.00 10.50
C ARG A 89 3.98 -11.97 9.07
N PHE A 90 4.16 -10.87 8.33
CA PHE A 90 3.51 -10.69 7.03
C PHE A 90 4.48 -10.31 5.90
N TYR A 91 5.26 -9.23 6.04
CA TYR A 91 6.15 -8.80 4.95
C TYR A 91 7.33 -9.73 4.75
N ARG A 92 8.03 -10.13 5.81
CA ARG A 92 9.18 -11.05 5.69
C ARG A 92 8.78 -12.39 5.08
N PRO A 93 7.68 -13.05 5.49
CA PRO A 93 7.19 -14.23 4.78
C PRO A 93 6.83 -13.97 3.32
N ALA A 94 6.20 -12.84 3.01
CA ALA A 94 5.83 -12.49 1.64
C ALA A 94 7.06 -12.29 0.73
N PHE A 95 8.08 -11.58 1.20
CA PHE A 95 9.35 -11.45 0.48
C PHE A 95 10.06 -12.79 0.31
N ALA A 96 10.10 -13.63 1.35
CA ALA A 96 10.69 -14.97 1.27
C ALA A 96 9.99 -15.90 0.27
N MET A 97 8.77 -15.58 -0.18
CA MET A 97 8.14 -16.31 -1.28
C MET A 97 8.80 -16.04 -2.63
N LEU A 98 9.40 -14.88 -2.84
CA LEU A 98 10.05 -14.54 -4.12
C LEU A 98 11.26 -15.43 -4.41
N ASP A 99 11.89 -16.00 -3.39
CA ASP A 99 12.97 -16.98 -3.53
C ASP A 99 12.50 -18.34 -4.09
N LYS A 100 11.19 -18.60 -4.04
CA LYS A 100 10.62 -19.86 -4.54
C LYS A 100 10.34 -19.75 -6.04
N PRO A 101 10.71 -20.77 -6.83
CA PRO A 101 10.39 -20.79 -8.25
C PRO A 101 8.88 -20.71 -8.45
N GLN A 102 8.46 -20.07 -9.55
CA GLN A 102 7.05 -19.94 -9.96
C GLN A 102 6.17 -19.13 -8.97
N THR A 103 6.73 -18.41 -8.01
CA THR A 103 5.91 -17.54 -7.13
C THR A 103 5.13 -16.51 -7.94
N CYS A 104 5.76 -15.85 -8.93
CA CYS A 104 5.05 -14.90 -9.79
C CYS A 104 3.89 -15.56 -10.55
N ASP A 105 4.09 -16.74 -11.12
CA ASP A 105 3.04 -17.46 -11.87
C ASP A 105 1.88 -17.91 -10.97
N ARG A 106 2.18 -18.22 -9.69
CA ARG A 106 1.19 -18.71 -8.73
C ARG A 106 0.41 -17.58 -8.07
N GLU A 107 1.09 -16.52 -7.64
CA GLU A 107 0.50 -15.45 -6.84
C GLU A 107 0.03 -14.27 -7.70
N GLY A 108 0.71 -13.97 -8.82
CA GLY A 108 0.34 -12.89 -9.73
C GLY A 108 -1.11 -12.94 -10.21
N PRO A 109 -1.64 -14.09 -10.70
CA PRO A 109 -3.03 -14.20 -11.11
C PRO A 109 -4.07 -13.95 -10.00
N ARG A 110 -3.66 -13.95 -8.72
CA ARG A 110 -4.55 -13.73 -7.57
C ARG A 110 -4.77 -12.26 -7.24
N ILE A 111 -3.93 -11.36 -7.76
CA ILE A 111 -4.01 -9.92 -7.50
C ILE A 111 -5.33 -9.33 -8.01
N ARG A 112 -5.70 -9.60 -9.26
CA ARG A 112 -6.93 -9.03 -9.85
C ARG A 112 -8.21 -9.47 -9.11
N PRO A 113 -8.41 -10.76 -8.77
CA PRO A 113 -9.51 -11.17 -7.91
C PRO A 113 -9.54 -10.49 -6.54
N LEU A 114 -8.38 -10.26 -5.92
CA LEU A 114 -8.28 -9.54 -4.65
C LEU A 114 -8.76 -8.10 -4.80
N ILE A 115 -8.24 -7.35 -5.79
CA ILE A 115 -8.67 -5.97 -6.08
C ILE A 115 -10.18 -5.90 -6.32
N ASN A 116 -10.73 -6.81 -7.14
CA ASN A 116 -12.17 -6.87 -7.42
C ASN A 116 -12.99 -7.09 -6.14
N ARG A 117 -12.49 -7.90 -5.19
CA ARG A 117 -13.12 -8.10 -3.89
C ARG A 117 -13.11 -6.81 -3.05
N LEU A 118 -11.99 -6.09 -3.03
CA LEU A 118 -11.91 -4.80 -2.31
C LEU A 118 -12.89 -3.78 -2.91
N ILE A 119 -12.99 -3.71 -4.25
CA ILE A 119 -13.98 -2.86 -4.92
C ILE A 119 -15.42 -3.27 -4.55
N ALA A 120 -15.71 -4.57 -4.52
CA ALA A 120 -17.03 -5.08 -4.10
C ALA A 120 -17.37 -4.74 -2.65
N TRP A 121 -16.37 -4.50 -1.79
CA TRP A 121 -16.52 -4.01 -0.42
C TRP A 121 -16.57 -2.48 -0.32
N GLY A 122 -16.72 -1.78 -1.44
CA GLY A 122 -16.88 -0.33 -1.49
C GLY A 122 -15.58 0.46 -1.67
N GLY A 123 -14.46 -0.23 -1.93
CA GLY A 123 -13.25 0.43 -2.42
C GLY A 123 -13.44 0.95 -3.84
N SER A 124 -12.56 1.84 -4.30
CA SER A 124 -12.57 2.34 -5.67
C SER A 124 -11.15 2.55 -6.17
N LEU A 125 -10.98 2.59 -7.50
CA LEU A 125 -9.74 3.00 -8.16
C LEU A 125 -9.85 4.44 -8.69
N THR A 126 -10.92 5.18 -8.37
CA THR A 126 -11.03 6.60 -8.69
C THR A 126 -10.21 7.42 -7.69
N PRO A 127 -9.20 8.17 -8.14
CA PRO A 127 -8.42 9.05 -7.26
C PRO A 127 -9.30 10.06 -6.52
N GLN A 128 -8.93 10.37 -5.27
CA GLN A 128 -9.53 11.45 -4.49
C GLN A 128 -8.55 12.62 -4.31
N PRO A 129 -9.07 13.86 -4.31
CA PRO A 129 -8.28 15.05 -4.01
C PRO A 129 -7.91 15.16 -2.52
#